data_AF-A0A285GTP6-F1
#
_entry.id   AF-A0A285GTP6-F1
#
_cell.length_a   1.000
_cell.length_b   1.000
_cell.length_c   1.000
_cell.angle_alpha   90.00
_cell.angle_beta   90.00
_cell.angle_gamma   90.00
#
_symmetry.space_group_name_H-M   'P 1'
#
loop_
_entity.id
_entity.type
_entity.pdbx_description
1 polymer ?
#
loop_
_entity_poly.entity_id
_entity_poly.type
_entity_poly.pdbx_seq_one_letter_code
_entity_poly.pdbx_strand_id
1 'polypeptide(L)'
;MKKIKTLADLKKLHKEGDIKEEILNYLESYFYKLAESLGNNVAPEEFSLEEHGYFVLLENDNDLQLAKLKEVGLIEGLFNCRFEFVEEIKLDNISLHKVSVLYDNDYMMMFFIEAKEFSQEVQEWLKENSDTIEYGDIEDVPF
;
A
#
# COMPACT_ATOMS: atom_id res chain seq x y z
N MET A 1 0.45 9.70 7.44
CA MET A 1 0.89 8.76 6.40
C MET A 1 2.22 8.16 6.79
N LYS A 2 2.38 6.85 6.60
CA LYS A 2 3.62 6.12 6.86
C LYS A 2 4.22 5.68 5.53
N LYS A 3 5.49 6.03 5.27
CA LYS A 3 6.27 5.53 4.13
C LYS A 3 7.05 4.31 4.61
N ILE A 4 6.84 3.16 3.97
CA ILE A 4 7.40 1.88 4.41
C ILE A 4 8.26 1.34 3.27
N LYS A 5 9.58 1.37 3.49
CA LYS A 5 10.59 1.06 2.47
C LYS A 5 11.29 -0.26 2.76
N THR A 6 11.40 -0.62 4.03
CA THR A 6 12.18 -1.76 4.50
C THR A 6 11.40 -2.60 5.51
N LEU A 7 11.86 -3.83 5.73
CA LEU A 7 11.35 -4.68 6.81
C LEU A 7 11.56 -4.04 8.20
N ALA A 8 12.60 -3.22 8.36
CA ALA A 8 12.84 -2.50 9.61
C ALA A 8 11.74 -1.46 9.90
N ASP A 9 11.18 -0.82 8.87
CA ASP A 9 10.06 0.11 9.02
C ASP A 9 8.81 -0.61 9.52
N LEU A 10 8.50 -1.78 8.96
CA LEU A 10 7.38 -2.63 9.42
C LEU A 10 7.56 -3.08 10.86
N LYS A 11 8.75 -3.58 11.21
CA LYS A 11 9.08 -3.97 12.60
C LYS A 11 9.00 -2.80 13.58
N LYS A 12 9.26 -1.58 13.12
CA LYS A 12 9.08 -0.36 13.92
C LYS A 12 7.59 -0.06 14.12
N LEU A 13 6.77 -0.15 13.07
CA LEU A 13 5.32 0.08 13.17
C LEU A 13 4.63 -0.93 14.10
N HIS A 14 5.01 -2.21 14.06
CA HIS A 14 4.53 -3.21 15.02
C HIS A 14 4.83 -2.83 16.47
N LYS A 15 5.97 -2.18 16.73
CA LYS A 15 6.34 -1.73 18.08
C LYS A 15 5.61 -0.46 18.52
N GLU A 16 5.26 0.42 17.58
CA GLU A 16 4.49 1.64 17.86
C GLU A 16 3.06 1.29 18.29
N GLY A 17 2.44 0.29 17.66
CA GLY A 17 1.10 -0.20 18.02
C GLY A 17 -0.05 0.71 17.57
N ASP A 18 0.24 1.73 16.76
CA ASP A 18 -0.75 2.69 16.24
C ASP A 18 -1.54 2.14 15.04
N ILE A 19 -1.03 1.09 14.39
CA ILE A 19 -1.64 0.46 13.20
C ILE A 19 -2.14 -0.93 13.58
N LYS A 20 -3.33 -1.30 13.07
CA LYS A 20 -3.94 -2.62 13.29
C LYS A 20 -2.98 -3.73 12.80
N GLU A 21 -2.78 -4.74 13.65
CA GLU A 21 -1.83 -5.83 13.41
C GLU A 21 -2.13 -6.60 12.12
N GLU A 22 -3.40 -6.75 11.76
CA GLU A 22 -3.83 -7.42 10.52
C GLU A 22 -3.30 -6.70 9.28
N ILE A 23 -3.28 -5.36 9.27
CA ILE A 23 -2.72 -4.56 8.17
C ILE A 23 -1.20 -4.75 8.12
N LEU A 24 -0.52 -4.68 9.27
CA LEU A 24 0.93 -4.82 9.31
C LEU A 24 1.38 -6.22 8.88
N ASN A 25 0.67 -7.26 9.31
CA ASN A 25 0.91 -8.66 8.90
C ASN A 25 0.72 -8.84 7.38
N TYR A 26 -0.32 -8.20 6.81
CA TYR A 26 -0.50 -8.17 5.35
C TYR A 26 0.70 -7.52 4.65
N LEU A 27 1.08 -6.32 5.10
CA LEU A 27 2.17 -5.55 4.48
C LEU A 27 3.51 -6.28 4.60
N GLU A 28 3.78 -6.91 5.73
CA GLU A 28 4.99 -7.73 5.92
C GLU A 28 4.99 -8.96 5.01
N SER A 29 3.88 -9.69 4.93
CA SER A 29 3.75 -10.84 4.02
C SER A 29 3.97 -10.44 2.57
N TYR A 30 3.38 -9.30 2.17
CA TYR A 30 3.53 -8.77 0.81
C TYR A 30 4.94 -8.25 0.54
N PHE A 31 5.59 -7.64 1.54
CA PHE A 31 7.01 -7.24 1.46
C PHE A 31 7.91 -8.45 1.19
N TYR A 32 7.73 -9.57 1.90
CA TYR A 32 8.53 -10.78 1.67
C TYR A 32 8.37 -11.30 0.24
N LYS A 33 7.15 -11.27 -0.32
CA LYS A 33 6.92 -11.65 -1.72
C LYS A 33 7.67 -10.75 -2.70
N LEU A 34 7.66 -9.44 -2.48
CA LEU A 34 8.44 -8.52 -3.30
C LEU A 34 9.95 -8.73 -3.13
N ALA A 35 10.42 -9.00 -1.92
CA ALA A 35 11.83 -9.31 -1.66
C ALA A 35 12.27 -10.60 -2.37
N GLU A 36 11.43 -11.64 -2.38
CA GLU A 36 11.68 -12.89 -3.10
C GLU A 36 11.73 -12.66 -4.62
N SER A 37 10.78 -11.90 -5.16
CA SER A 37 10.66 -11.66 -6.60
C SER A 37 11.70 -10.67 -7.15
N LEU A 38 11.99 -9.59 -6.42
CA LEU A 38 12.79 -8.45 -6.89
C LEU A 38 14.18 -8.38 -6.25
N GLY A 39 14.37 -9.03 -5.10
CA GLY A 39 15.56 -8.86 -4.26
C GLY A 39 16.83 -9.52 -4.78
N ASN A 40 16.80 -10.24 -5.91
CA ASN A 40 17.99 -10.81 -6.55
C ASN A 40 18.89 -11.64 -5.59
N ASN A 41 18.28 -12.45 -4.72
CA ASN A 41 18.93 -13.25 -3.66
C ASN A 41 19.54 -12.45 -2.48
N VAL A 42 19.21 -11.18 -2.33
CA VAL A 42 19.51 -10.41 -1.11
C VAL A 42 18.60 -10.88 0.02
N ALA A 43 19.11 -10.89 1.26
CA ALA A 43 18.30 -11.24 2.42
C ALA A 43 17.14 -10.22 2.59
N PRO A 44 15.93 -10.64 3.02
CA PRO A 44 14.80 -9.72 3.21
C PRO A 44 15.11 -8.54 4.15
N GLU A 45 16.01 -8.72 5.11
CA GLU A 45 16.48 -7.66 6.02
C GLU A 45 17.32 -6.59 5.34
N GLU A 46 17.95 -6.91 4.22
CA GLU A 46 18.79 -6.01 3.42
C GLU A 46 18.04 -5.48 2.18
N PHE A 47 16.90 -6.08 1.83
CA PHE A 47 16.04 -5.62 0.75
C PHE A 47 15.33 -4.30 1.08
N SER A 48 15.18 -3.44 0.07
CA SER A 48 14.52 -2.14 0.17
C SER A 48 13.66 -1.89 -1.06
N LEU A 49 12.45 -1.39 -0.82
CA LEU A 49 11.52 -0.95 -1.86
C LEU A 49 11.84 0.45 -2.40
N GLU A 50 12.86 1.14 -1.88
CA GLU A 50 13.16 2.52 -2.27
C GLU A 50 13.25 2.70 -3.80
N GLU A 51 13.91 1.76 -4.46
CA GLU A 51 14.16 1.73 -5.91
C GLU A 51 13.10 0.94 -6.69
N HIS A 52 12.13 0.34 -6.01
CA HIS A 52 11.10 -0.54 -6.61
C HIS A 52 9.67 0.02 -6.49
N GLY A 53 9.51 1.15 -5.80
CA GLY A 53 8.22 1.67 -5.40
C GLY A 53 7.83 1.15 -4.02
N TYR A 54 7.85 2.06 -3.04
CA TYR A 54 7.61 1.73 -1.64
C TYR A 54 6.13 1.84 -1.27
N PHE A 55 5.77 1.24 -0.13
CA PHE A 55 4.40 1.29 0.35
C PHE A 55 4.12 2.62 1.06
N VAL A 56 2.92 3.16 0.84
CA VAL A 56 2.43 4.34 1.55
C VAL A 56 1.12 3.97 2.24
N LEU A 57 1.14 3.92 3.57
CA LEU A 57 -0.08 3.74 4.35
C LEU A 57 -0.70 5.11 4.67
N LEU A 58 -1.92 5.33 4.17
CA LEU A 58 -2.70 6.54 4.45
C LEU A 58 -3.63 6.26 5.64
N GLU A 59 -3.59 7.13 6.65
CA GLU A 59 -4.23 6.87 7.94
C GLU A 59 -5.60 7.54 8.08
N ASN A 60 -5.85 8.63 7.34
CA ASN A 60 -7.13 9.36 7.30
C ASN A 60 -7.13 10.42 6.17
N ASP A 61 -8.24 11.13 6.00
CA ASP A 61 -8.41 12.18 4.97
C ASP A 61 -7.32 13.27 5.00
N ASN A 62 -6.69 13.55 6.15
CA ASN A 62 -5.60 14.55 6.17
C ASN A 62 -4.39 14.11 5.34
N ASP A 63 -4.21 12.81 5.09
CA ASP A 63 -3.12 12.30 4.27
C ASP A 63 -3.42 12.43 2.77
N LEU A 64 -4.68 12.62 2.38
CA LEU A 64 -5.10 12.88 1.01
C LEU A 64 -4.92 14.35 0.59
N GLN A 65 -4.51 15.22 1.52
CA GLN A 65 -4.21 16.60 1.19
C GLN A 65 -3.09 16.67 0.14
N LEU A 66 -3.33 17.45 -0.92
CA LEU A 66 -2.41 17.57 -2.06
C LEU A 66 -0.97 17.91 -1.66
N ALA A 67 -0.79 18.73 -0.61
CA ALA A 67 0.53 19.09 -0.10
C ALA A 67 1.34 17.87 0.36
N LYS A 68 0.70 16.90 1.04
CA LYS A 68 1.34 15.66 1.50
C LYS A 68 1.53 14.67 0.36
N LEU A 69 0.54 14.54 -0.51
CA LEU A 69 0.61 13.66 -1.68
C LEU A 69 1.72 14.08 -2.66
N LYS A 70 2.02 15.37 -2.74
CA LYS A 70 3.21 15.88 -3.47
C LYS A 70 4.54 15.38 -2.91
N GLU A 71 4.64 15.11 -1.60
CA GLU A 71 5.87 14.57 -0.99
C GLU A 71 6.16 13.12 -1.39
N VAL A 72 5.19 12.46 -2.00
CA VAL A 72 5.33 11.12 -2.59
C VAL A 72 5.18 11.17 -4.10
N GLY A 73 5.15 12.34 -4.74
CA GLY A 73 5.15 12.48 -6.21
C GLY A 73 3.77 12.56 -6.88
N LEU A 74 2.66 12.53 -6.12
CA LEU A 74 1.31 12.69 -6.66
C LEU A 74 0.92 14.18 -6.76
N ILE A 75 1.29 14.81 -7.87
CA ILE A 75 1.14 16.27 -8.08
C ILE A 75 -0.32 16.70 -8.23
N GLU A 76 -1.18 15.81 -8.73
CA GLU A 76 -2.62 16.05 -8.96
C GLU A 76 -3.51 15.41 -7.89
N GLY A 77 -2.90 14.71 -6.92
CA GLY A 77 -3.60 13.94 -5.88
C GLY A 77 -3.87 12.49 -6.31
N LEU A 78 -4.29 11.65 -5.35
CA LEU A 78 -4.43 10.21 -5.55
C LEU A 78 -5.58 9.86 -6.49
N PHE A 79 -6.73 10.52 -6.36
CA PHE A 79 -7.91 10.20 -7.18
C PHE A 79 -7.91 10.84 -8.57
N ASN A 80 -6.99 11.76 -8.83
CA ASN A 80 -6.80 12.37 -10.15
C ASN A 80 -5.58 11.79 -10.89
N CYS A 81 -4.78 10.95 -10.23
CA CYS A 81 -3.66 10.30 -10.89
C CYS A 81 -4.14 9.09 -11.71
N ARG A 82 -3.33 8.69 -12.69
CA ARG A 82 -3.54 7.44 -13.41
C ARG A 82 -3.01 6.29 -12.56
N PHE A 83 -3.92 5.52 -11.99
CA PHE A 83 -3.61 4.26 -11.33
C PHE A 83 -3.69 3.10 -12.34
N GLU A 84 -2.99 2.00 -12.03
CA GLU A 84 -3.07 0.75 -12.79
C GLU A 84 -4.17 -0.15 -12.21
N PHE A 85 -4.16 -0.35 -10.90
CA PHE A 85 -5.11 -1.22 -10.21
C PHE A 85 -5.57 -0.61 -8.88
N VAL A 86 -6.83 -0.88 -8.52
CA VAL A 86 -7.34 -0.70 -7.16
C VAL A 86 -7.89 -2.04 -6.71
N GLU A 87 -7.40 -2.53 -5.57
CA GLU A 87 -7.73 -3.85 -5.06
C GLU A 87 -8.32 -3.71 -3.65
N GLU A 88 -9.49 -4.29 -3.39
CA GLU A 88 -10.03 -4.47 -2.05
C GLU A 88 -9.52 -5.79 -1.48
N ILE A 89 -8.68 -5.69 -0.45
CA ILE A 89 -8.14 -6.81 0.32
C ILE A 89 -9.02 -7.00 1.55
N LYS A 90 -9.74 -8.13 1.59
CA LYS A 90 -10.52 -8.52 2.76
C LYS A 90 -9.62 -9.22 3.78
N LEU A 91 -9.28 -8.48 4.83
CA LEU A 91 -8.66 -9.02 6.05
C LEU A 91 -9.77 -9.27 7.07
N ASP A 92 -9.57 -10.20 8.00
CA ASP A 92 -10.58 -10.68 8.99
C ASP A 92 -11.77 -9.73 9.23
N ASN A 93 -11.54 -8.58 9.88
CA ASN A 93 -12.57 -7.56 10.15
C ASN A 93 -12.29 -6.20 9.49
N ILE A 94 -11.34 -6.15 8.56
CA ILE A 94 -10.81 -4.92 7.95
C ILE A 94 -10.92 -5.03 6.42
N SER A 95 -11.44 -3.99 5.79
CA SER A 95 -11.38 -3.83 4.33
C SER A 95 -10.25 -2.85 4.02
N LEU A 96 -9.13 -3.40 3.56
CA LEU A 96 -7.94 -2.65 3.19
C LEU A 96 -7.90 -2.51 1.68
N HIS A 97 -7.74 -1.29 1.17
CA HIS A 97 -7.61 -1.07 -0.27
C HIS A 97 -6.15 -0.80 -0.62
N LYS A 98 -5.68 -1.39 -1.73
CA LYS A 98 -4.38 -1.11 -2.33
C LYS A 98 -4.60 -0.41 -3.67
N VAL A 99 -4.10 0.82 -3.79
CA VAL A 99 -4.09 1.59 -5.04
C VAL A 99 -2.68 1.56 -5.60
N SER A 100 -2.50 0.94 -6.76
CA SER A 100 -1.22 0.80 -7.44
C SER A 100 -1.06 1.90 -8.49
N VAL A 101 -0.07 2.76 -8.32
CA VAL A 101 0.18 3.91 -9.21
C VAL A 101 1.54 3.76 -9.86
N LEU A 102 1.55 3.73 -11.20
CA LEU A 102 2.75 3.62 -12.01
C LEU A 102 3.32 5.02 -12.28
N TYR A 103 4.52 5.30 -11.77
CA TYR A 103 5.15 6.62 -11.88
C TYR A 103 5.95 6.76 -13.17
N ASP A 104 6.60 5.67 -13.56
CA ASP A 104 7.31 5.50 -14.82
C ASP A 104 7.27 4.02 -15.22
N ASN A 105 8.13 3.58 -16.16
CA ASN A 105 8.04 2.23 -16.70
C ASN A 105 8.50 1.11 -15.74
N ASP A 106 9.19 1.43 -14.64
CA ASP A 106 9.72 0.44 -13.69
C ASP A 106 9.48 0.77 -12.20
N TYR A 107 8.77 1.86 -11.91
CA TYR A 107 8.50 2.32 -10.55
C TYR A 107 7.00 2.38 -10.24
N MET A 108 6.50 1.43 -9.44
CA MET A 108 5.10 1.35 -9.02
C MET A 108 4.94 1.60 -7.52
N MET A 109 4.32 2.73 -7.17
CA MET A 109 3.97 3.06 -5.80
C MET A 109 2.66 2.40 -5.38
N MET A 110 2.61 1.84 -4.17
CA MET A 110 1.42 1.17 -3.65
C MET A 110 0.89 1.91 -2.42
N PHE A 111 -0.34 2.41 -2.53
CA PHE A 111 -1.01 3.16 -1.48
C PHE A 111 -2.03 2.27 -0.77
N PHE A 112 -1.93 2.17 0.55
CA PHE A 112 -2.80 1.35 1.38
C PHE A 112 -3.76 2.22 2.17
N ILE A 113 -5.05 1.89 2.13
CA ILE A 113 -6.13 2.69 2.69
C ILE A 113 -7.13 1.77 3.41
N GLU A 114 -7.30 1.93 4.72
CA GLU A 114 -8.43 1.32 5.42
C GLU A 114 -9.65 2.21 5.24
N ALA A 115 -10.59 1.80 4.39
CA ALA A 115 -11.71 2.65 3.95
C ALA A 115 -12.52 3.26 5.12
N LYS A 116 -12.66 2.52 6.24
CA LYS A 116 -13.44 2.97 7.42
C LYS A 116 -12.88 4.21 8.10
N GLU A 117 -11.60 4.51 7.93
CA GLU A 117 -10.92 5.66 8.56
C GLU A 117 -11.03 6.95 7.70
N PHE A 118 -11.75 6.89 6.58
CA PHE A 118 -11.87 7.98 5.61
C PHE A 118 -13.31 8.44 5.41
N SER A 119 -13.48 9.62 4.83
CA SER A 119 -14.77 10.18 4.46
C SER A 119 -15.58 9.26 3.54
N GLN A 120 -16.91 9.42 3.56
CA GLN A 120 -17.82 8.62 2.74
C GLN A 120 -17.50 8.75 1.24
N GLU A 121 -17.11 9.93 0.77
CA GLU A 121 -16.70 10.16 -0.62
C GLU A 121 -15.53 9.26 -1.03
N VAL A 122 -14.51 9.14 -0.18
CA VAL A 122 -13.37 8.26 -0.41
C VAL A 122 -13.79 6.80 -0.40
N GLN A 123 -14.65 6.40 0.54
CA GLN A 123 -15.16 5.03 0.62
C GLN A 123 -15.94 4.65 -0.64
N GLU A 124 -16.77 5.55 -1.16
CA GLU A 124 -17.52 5.35 -2.40
C GLU A 124 -16.58 5.24 -3.60
N TRP A 125 -15.61 6.13 -3.71
CA TRP A 125 -14.60 6.08 -4.77
C TRP A 125 -13.83 4.75 -4.78
N LEU A 126 -13.37 4.30 -3.61
CA LEU A 126 -12.65 3.04 -3.48
C LEU A 126 -13.51 1.87 -3.95
N LYS A 127 -14.74 1.79 -3.47
CA LYS A 127 -15.68 0.73 -3.83
C LYS A 127 -16.02 0.70 -5.33
N GLU A 128 -16.12 1.87 -5.96
CA GLU A 128 -16.44 1.96 -7.40
C GLU A 128 -15.29 1.56 -8.31
N ASN A 129 -14.05 1.68 -7.82
CA ASN A 129 -12.84 1.44 -8.61
C ASN A 129 -12.13 0.13 -8.24
N SER A 130 -12.48 -0.52 -7.13
CA SER A 130 -11.78 -1.70 -6.63
C SER A 130 -12.31 -3.02 -7.17
N ASP A 131 -11.39 -3.92 -7.53
CA ASP A 131 -11.67 -5.35 -7.64
C ASP A 131 -11.41 -6.05 -6.30
N THR A 132 -12.31 -6.92 -5.85
CA THR A 132 -12.17 -7.64 -4.57
C THR A 132 -11.21 -8.83 -4.70
N ILE A 133 -10.26 -8.95 -3.77
CA ILE A 133 -9.31 -10.06 -3.65
C ILE A 133 -9.40 -10.65 -2.23
N GLU A 134 -9.49 -11.97 -2.14
CA GLU A 134 -9.50 -12.68 -0.85
C GLU A 134 -8.07 -12.95 -0.35
N TYR A 135 -7.83 -12.71 0.94
CA TYR A 135 -6.53 -12.92 1.61
C TYR A 135 -6.24 -14.43 1.74
N GLY A 136 -5.80 -15.02 0.63
CA GLY A 136 -5.59 -16.45 0.44
C GLY A 136 -5.26 -16.79 -1.02
N ASP A 137 -5.76 -15.99 -1.97
CA ASP A 137 -5.56 -16.17 -3.42
C ASP A 137 -4.32 -15.45 -3.97
N ILE A 138 -3.41 -15.02 -3.10
CA ILE A 138 -2.21 -14.23 -3.44
C ILE A 138 -1.16 -15.09 -4.21
N GLU A 139 -1.52 -16.27 -4.72
CA GLU A 139 -0.71 -17.03 -5.68
C GLU A 139 -0.97 -16.60 -7.13
N ASP A 140 -2.07 -15.90 -7.42
CA ASP A 140 -2.54 -15.66 -8.81
C ASP A 140 -2.68 -14.17 -9.20
N VAL A 141 -2.09 -13.22 -8.47
CA VAL A 141 -2.08 -11.81 -8.91
C VAL A 141 -1.03 -11.65 -10.02
N PRO A 142 -1.43 -11.35 -11.27
CA PRO A 142 -0.48 -11.26 -12.37
C PRO A 142 0.41 -10.03 -12.18
N PHE A 143 1.72 -10.28 -12.11
CA PHE A 143 2.76 -9.27 -12.31
C PHE A 143 2.85 -8.88 -13.80
#